data_AF-A0A9Q3K3D4-F1
#
_entry.id   AF-A0A9Q3K3D4-F1
#
_cell.length_a   1.000
_cell.length_b   1.000
_cell.length_c   1.000
_cell.angle_alpha   90.00
_cell.angle_beta   90.00
_cell.angle_gamma   90.00
#
_symmetry.space_group_name_H-M   'P 1'
#
loop_
_entity.id
_entity.type
_entity.pdbx_description
1 polymer ?
#
loop_
_entity_poly.entity_id
_entity_poly.type
_entity_poly.pdbx_seq_one_letter_code
_entity_poly.pdbx_strand_id
1 'polypeptide(L)'
;MIRRFCAYGLEFKDSYGFTHDWCTLIPALELAYKTSIHSSTGKTPAMIEQGWNPRLPYDTIKKDLVDIHPTASSFKLMLDKARHHANICMQDSFKYSKERCDKSNKPPDFKIGDLVLVSTLKFNNIKGPKKLKDSFSGPFMIKALHGPNAVQLDLTG
;
A
#
# COMPACT_ATOMS: atom_id res chain seq x y z
N MET A 1 -15.43 -3.30 8.79
CA MET A 1 -14.60 -3.51 10.00
C MET A 1 -13.14 -3.61 9.53
N ILE A 2 -12.39 -2.51 9.64
CA ILE A 2 -11.07 -2.35 9.02
C ILE A 2 -10.07 -3.20 9.79
N ARG A 3 -9.52 -4.22 9.12
CA ARG A 3 -8.47 -5.08 9.67
C ARG A 3 -7.21 -4.24 9.83
N ARG A 4 -6.85 -3.95 11.08
CA ARG A 4 -5.56 -3.38 11.50
C ARG A 4 -4.44 -4.29 11.02
N PHE A 5 -3.89 -4.02 9.83
CA PHE A 5 -2.61 -4.57 9.40
C PHE A 5 -1.51 -3.62 9.89
N CYS A 6 -1.21 -3.71 11.19
CA CYS A 6 0.10 -3.34 11.74
C CYS A 6 0.70 -4.64 12.26
N ALA A 7 1.20 -5.46 11.36
CA ALA A 7 1.93 -6.68 11.71
C ALA A 7 3.43 -6.39 11.65
N TYR A 8 3.94 -5.79 12.71
CA TYR A 8 5.23 -6.17 13.30
C TYR A 8 4.92 -6.37 14.80
N GLY A 9 5.07 -7.60 15.28
CA GLY A 9 4.54 -8.05 16.56
C GLY A 9 5.04 -7.26 17.76
N LEU A 10 4.18 -7.25 18.80
CA LEU A 10 4.44 -7.02 20.22
C LEU A 10 5.50 -5.95 20.54
N GLU A 11 5.02 -4.75 20.88
CA GLU A 11 5.73 -3.72 21.65
C GLU A 11 7.26 -3.86 21.64
N PHE A 12 7.94 -3.20 20.70
CA PHE A 12 9.37 -2.96 20.85
C PHE A 12 9.57 -1.96 21.99
N LYS A 13 9.39 -2.44 23.22
CA LYS A 13 9.83 -1.75 24.42
C LYS A 13 11.34 -1.99 24.47
N ASP A 14 12.12 -0.98 24.09
CA ASP A 14 13.47 -0.88 24.64
C ASP A 14 13.38 -1.01 26.16
N SER A 15 14.43 -1.48 26.82
CA SER A 15 14.49 -1.74 28.27
C SER A 15 13.98 -0.61 29.20
N TYR A 16 13.69 0.57 28.65
CA TYR A 16 13.14 1.77 29.27
C TYR A 16 11.62 1.99 29.06
N GLY A 17 10.89 1.11 28.38
CA GLY A 17 9.42 1.16 28.30
C GLY A 17 8.82 2.16 27.31
N PHE A 18 9.58 2.64 26.31
CA PHE A 18 9.05 3.57 25.29
C PHE A 18 8.11 2.87 24.29
N THR A 19 6.81 3.07 24.45
CA THR A 19 5.81 2.80 23.40
C THR A 19 6.12 3.72 22.21
N HIS A 20 6.50 3.18 21.07
CA HIS A 20 6.75 3.98 19.87
C HIS A 20 5.42 4.55 19.36
N ASP A 21 5.13 5.80 19.70
CA ASP A 21 4.01 6.54 19.10
C ASP A 21 4.29 6.67 17.60
N TRP A 22 3.36 6.19 16.77
CA TRP A 22 3.50 6.20 15.31
C TRP A 22 3.74 7.62 14.79
N CYS A 23 3.25 8.65 15.50
CA CYS A 23 3.47 10.05 15.16
C CYS A 23 4.97 10.41 15.18
N THR A 24 5.73 9.86 16.14
CA THR A 24 7.18 10.09 16.24
C THR A 24 7.98 9.41 15.13
N LEU A 25 7.41 8.36 14.52
CA LEU A 25 8.01 7.62 13.41
C LEU A 25 7.70 8.23 12.04
N ILE A 26 6.78 9.19 11.95
CA ILE A 26 6.39 9.81 10.66
C ILE A 26 7.60 10.33 9.87
N PRO A 27 8.54 11.11 10.46
CA PRO A 27 9.68 11.62 9.69
C PRO A 27 10.58 10.51 9.14
N ALA A 28 10.76 9.43 9.91
CA ALA A 28 11.56 8.28 9.49
C ALA A 28 10.86 7.50 8.35
N LEU A 29 9.53 7.35 8.43
CA LEU A 29 8.73 6.71 7.39
C LEU A 29 8.69 7.54 6.10
N GLU A 30 8.57 8.86 6.20
CA GLU A 30 8.62 9.77 5.07
C GLU A 30 9.97 9.65 4.34
N LEU A 31 11.07 9.67 5.10
CA LEU A 31 12.40 9.48 4.55
C LEU A 31 12.52 8.12 3.85
N ALA A 32 12.10 7.04 4.52
CA ALA A 32 12.15 5.70 3.96
C ALA A 32 11.34 5.57 2.67
N TYR A 33 10.15 6.18 2.61
CA TYR A 33 9.33 6.20 1.41
C TYR A 33 10.00 6.98 0.27
N LYS A 34 10.53 8.18 0.56
CA LYS A 34 11.23 9.03 -0.41
C LYS A 34 12.47 8.38 -1.03
N THR A 35 13.17 7.54 -0.28
CA THR A 35 14.39 6.85 -0.73
C THR A 35 14.16 5.44 -1.27
N SER A 36 12.94 4.90 -1.16
CA SER A 36 12.63 3.56 -1.68
C SER A 36 12.28 3.60 -3.16
N ILE A 37 12.75 2.61 -3.91
CA ILE A 37 12.43 2.50 -5.34
C ILE A 37 10.97 2.09 -5.50
N HIS A 38 10.20 2.88 -6.25
CA HIS A 38 8.80 2.58 -6.50
C HIS A 38 8.63 1.68 -7.73
N SER A 39 7.77 0.66 -7.66
CA SER A 39 7.60 -0.35 -8.72
C SER A 39 7.09 0.22 -10.04
N SER A 40 6.23 1.24 -10.00
CA SER A 40 5.68 1.87 -11.21
C SER A 40 6.71 2.66 -12.01
N THR A 41 7.68 3.28 -11.32
CA THR A 41 8.55 4.30 -11.92
C THR A 41 10.01 3.84 -12.00
N GLY A 42 10.38 2.77 -11.29
CA GLY A 42 11.74 2.24 -11.22
C GLY A 42 12.76 3.20 -10.58
N LYS A 43 12.28 4.32 -10.02
CA LYS A 43 13.09 5.37 -9.37
C LYS A 43 12.51 5.68 -8.00
N THR A 44 13.32 6.32 -7.16
CA THR A 44 12.90 6.83 -5.85
C THR A 44 12.11 8.13 -6.03
N PRO A 45 11.09 8.41 -5.19
CA PRO A 45 10.36 9.67 -5.24
C PRO A 45 11.27 10.91 -5.13
N ALA A 46 12.26 10.89 -4.23
CA ALA A 46 13.20 12.00 -4.08
C ALA A 46 14.01 12.27 -5.38
N MET A 47 14.39 11.23 -6.10
CA MET A 47 15.07 11.37 -7.39
C MET A 47 14.16 11.99 -8.46
N ILE A 48 12.87 11.70 -8.44
CA ILE A 48 11.91 12.24 -9.43
C ILE A 48 11.58 13.70 -9.10
N GLU A 49 11.31 14.00 -7.83
CA GLU A 49 10.88 15.33 -7.40
C GLU A 49 12.03 16.32 -7.29
N GLN A 50 13.17 15.88 -6.74
CA GLN A 50 14.29 16.76 -6.37
C GLN A 50 15.53 16.52 -7.24
N GLY A 51 15.61 15.41 -7.97
CA GLY A 51 16.77 15.07 -8.79
C GLY A 51 17.95 14.47 -8.02
N TRP A 52 17.82 14.25 -6.71
CA TRP A 52 18.86 13.64 -5.88
C TRP A 52 18.24 12.82 -4.74
N ASN A 53 19.02 11.89 -4.19
CA ASN A 53 18.63 11.11 -3.02
C ASN A 53 19.46 11.53 -1.81
N PRO A 54 18.84 11.71 -0.63
CA PRO A 54 19.59 11.96 0.59
C PRO A 54 20.47 10.76 0.95
N ARG A 55 21.67 11.03 1.47
CA ARG A 55 22.55 9.98 1.98
C ARG A 55 21.99 9.46 3.30
N LEU A 56 21.70 8.16 3.35
CA LEU A 56 21.24 7.51 4.57
C LEU A 56 22.43 7.02 5.41
N PRO A 57 22.24 6.80 6.73
CA PRO A 57 23.25 6.17 7.57
C PRO A 57 23.74 4.84 6.99
N TYR A 58 22.84 4.06 6.40
CA TYR A 58 23.17 2.81 5.71
C TYR A 58 24.14 3.01 4.54
N ASP A 59 23.94 4.04 3.72
CA ASP A 59 24.81 4.34 2.57
C ASP A 59 26.22 4.76 3.00
N THR A 60 26.35 5.22 4.25
CA THR A 60 27.60 5.67 4.84
C THR A 60 28.41 4.50 5.43
N ILE A 61 27.78 3.34 5.67
CA ILE A 61 28.46 2.12 6.11
C ILE A 61 29.22 1.53 4.92
N LYS A 62 30.46 1.98 4.71
CA LYS A 62 31.35 1.38 3.71
C LYS A 62 31.62 -0.09 4.06
N LYS A 63 31.63 -0.95 3.05
CA LYS A 63 31.94 -2.38 3.21
C LYS A 63 33.39 -2.63 3.64
N ASP A 64 34.30 -1.71 3.30
CA ASP A 64 35.76 -1.85 3.47
C ASP A 64 36.31 -1.10 4.70
N LEU A 65 35.46 -0.70 5.65
CA LEU A 65 35.95 -0.11 6.88
C LEU A 65 36.63 -1.20 7.73
N VAL A 66 37.89 -0.98 8.08
CA VAL A 66 38.54 -1.65 9.21
C VAL A 66 37.61 -1.54 10.41
N ASP A 67 37.43 -2.61 11.17
CA ASP A 67 36.48 -2.63 12.30
C ASP A 67 37.03 -1.72 13.42
N ILE A 68 36.75 -0.42 13.30
CA ILE A 68 37.32 0.63 14.18
C ILE A 68 36.82 0.43 15.62
N HIS A 69 35.61 -0.12 15.80
CA HIS A 69 35.02 -0.32 17.12
C HIS A 69 33.99 -1.46 17.14
N PRO A 70 34.03 -2.38 18.13
CA PRO A 70 33.13 -3.55 18.20
C PRO A 70 31.65 -3.18 18.25
N THR A 71 31.29 -2.01 18.81
CA THR A 71 29.90 -1.51 18.83
C THR A 71 29.39 -1.11 17.45
N ALA A 72 30.25 -0.62 16.56
CA ALA A 72 29.84 -0.28 15.19
C ALA A 72 29.52 -1.56 14.39
N SER A 73 30.33 -2.60 14.60
CA SER A 73 30.14 -3.94 14.02
C SER A 73 28.81 -4.57 14.46
N SER A 74 28.53 -4.53 15.78
CA SER A 74 27.28 -5.07 16.33
C SER A 74 26.05 -4.30 15.85
N PHE A 75 26.14 -2.97 15.75
CA PHE A 75 25.06 -2.13 15.23
C PHE A 75 24.76 -2.41 13.75
N LYS A 76 25.80 -2.57 12.92
CA LYS A 76 25.65 -2.97 11.51
C LYS A 76 24.92 -4.32 11.39
N LEU A 77 25.36 -5.31 12.15
CA LEU A 77 24.74 -6.64 12.15
C LEU A 77 23.26 -6.58 12.55
N MET A 78 22.93 -5.77 13.56
CA MET A 78 21.55 -5.55 13.98
C MET A 78 20.71 -4.94 12.85
N LEU A 79 21.22 -3.90 12.19
CA LEU A 79 20.52 -3.23 11.09
C LEU A 79 20.28 -4.16 9.89
N ASP A 80 21.28 -4.96 9.52
CA ASP A 80 21.17 -5.93 8.43
C ASP A 80 20.13 -7.02 8.74
N LYS A 81 20.12 -7.55 9.97
CA LYS A 81 19.11 -8.53 10.43
C LYS A 81 17.71 -7.93 10.41
N ALA A 82 17.53 -6.73 10.94
CA ALA A 82 16.24 -6.04 10.97
C ALA A 82 15.70 -5.80 9.55
N ARG A 83 16.57 -5.35 8.63
CA ARG A 83 16.20 -5.12 7.23
C ARG A 83 15.83 -6.41 6.51
N HIS A 84 16.62 -7.47 6.71
CA HIS A 84 16.34 -8.77 6.11
C HIS A 84 14.98 -9.30 6.56
N HIS A 85 14.69 -9.24 7.87
CA HIS A 85 13.40 -9.62 8.42
C HIS A 85 12.25 -8.77 7.85
N ALA A 86 12.40 -7.44 7.79
CA ALA A 86 11.39 -6.55 7.21
C ALA A 86 11.09 -6.87 5.73
N ASN A 87 12.12 -7.18 4.94
CA ASN A 87 11.95 -7.58 3.54
C ASN A 87 11.15 -8.88 3.40
N ILE A 88 11.43 -9.89 4.24
CA ILE A 88 10.68 -11.15 4.25
C ILE A 88 9.21 -10.87 4.59
N CYS A 89 8.94 -10.15 5.69
CA CYS A 89 7.57 -9.82 6.09
C CYS A 89 6.81 -9.07 4.98
N MET A 90 7.47 -8.13 4.30
CA MET A 90 6.89 -7.40 3.19
C MET A 90 6.55 -8.34 2.01
N GLN A 91 7.48 -9.21 1.60
CA GLN A 91 7.25 -10.17 0.52
C GLN A 91 6.11 -11.14 0.84
N ASP A 92 6.07 -11.67 2.06
CA ASP A 92 5.00 -12.54 2.53
C ASP A 92 3.65 -11.83 2.53
N SER A 93 3.61 -10.55 2.96
CA SER A 93 2.38 -9.75 2.94
C SER A 93 1.86 -9.50 1.52
N PHE A 94 2.75 -9.23 0.56
CA PHE A 94 2.39 -9.05 -0.84
C PHE A 94 1.90 -10.36 -1.46
N LYS A 95 2.60 -11.46 -1.21
CA LYS A 95 2.19 -12.79 -1.67
C LYS A 95 0.82 -13.17 -1.12
N TYR A 96 0.63 -13.03 0.18
CA TYR A 96 -0.65 -13.30 0.83
C TYR A 96 -1.80 -12.46 0.26
N SER A 97 -1.56 -11.16 0.07
CA SER A 97 -2.56 -10.23 -0.48
C SER A 97 -2.93 -10.59 -1.92
N LYS A 98 -1.93 -10.94 -2.74
CA LYS A 98 -2.13 -11.39 -4.12
C LYS A 98 -2.94 -12.68 -4.16
N GLU A 99 -2.51 -13.73 -3.45
CA GLU A 99 -3.21 -15.02 -3.43
C GLU A 99 -4.66 -14.89 -2.95
N ARG A 100 -4.91 -14.05 -1.96
CA ARG A 100 -6.26 -13.81 -1.45
C ARG A 100 -7.13 -13.05 -2.46
N CYS A 101 -6.55 -12.06 -3.14
CA CYS A 101 -7.22 -11.33 -4.21
C CYS A 101 -7.56 -12.30 -5.35
N ASP A 102 -6.59 -13.09 -5.83
CA ASP A 102 -6.76 -14.02 -6.93
C ASP A 102 -7.82 -15.10 -6.62
N LYS A 103 -7.91 -15.58 -5.36
CA LYS A 103 -8.95 -16.53 -4.94
C LYS A 103 -10.36 -15.93 -4.92
N SER A 104 -10.50 -14.67 -4.53
CA SER A 104 -11.80 -14.01 -4.37
C SER A 104 -12.27 -13.33 -5.65
N ASN A 105 -11.34 -12.92 -6.51
CA ASN A 105 -11.62 -12.12 -7.68
C ASN A 105 -12.08 -13.03 -8.82
N LYS A 106 -13.38 -13.01 -9.10
CA LYS A 106 -13.94 -13.63 -10.29
C LYS A 106 -14.22 -12.51 -11.29
N PRO A 107 -13.55 -12.48 -12.45
CA PRO A 107 -13.85 -11.48 -13.47
C PRO A 107 -15.32 -11.66 -13.88
N PRO A 108 -16.11 -10.58 -13.86
CA PRO A 108 -17.49 -10.66 -14.33
C PRO A 108 -17.52 -10.79 -15.85
N ASP A 109 -18.35 -11.71 -16.36
CA ASP A 109 -18.60 -11.85 -17.80
C ASP A 109 -19.79 -10.97 -18.19
N PHE A 110 -19.50 -9.71 -18.52
CA PHE A 110 -20.50 -8.75 -18.99
C PHE A 110 -20.55 -8.71 -20.51
N LYS A 111 -21.75 -8.65 -21.08
CA LYS A 111 -21.97 -8.50 -22.52
C LYS A 111 -22.62 -7.17 -22.83
N ILE A 112 -22.34 -6.66 -24.02
CA ILE A 112 -23.01 -5.47 -24.55
C ILE A 112 -24.51 -5.80 -24.68
N GLY A 113 -25.35 -4.92 -24.15
CA GLY A 113 -26.80 -5.13 -24.07
C GLY A 113 -27.30 -5.71 -22.74
N ASP A 114 -26.42 -6.21 -21.86
CA ASP A 114 -26.84 -6.67 -20.54
C ASP A 114 -27.35 -5.51 -19.68
N LEU A 115 -28.35 -5.81 -18.86
CA LEU A 115 -28.93 -4.88 -17.89
C LEU A 115 -28.25 -5.06 -16.53
N VAL A 116 -27.64 -4.00 -16.03
CA VAL A 116 -26.91 -4.02 -14.75
C VAL A 116 -27.40 -2.94 -13.79
N LEU A 117 -27.25 -3.24 -12.51
CA LEU A 117 -27.53 -2.32 -11.41
C LEU A 117 -26.26 -1.61 -10.97
N VAL A 118 -26.34 -0.31 -10.77
CA VAL A 118 -25.22 0.55 -10.37
C VAL A 118 -25.33 0.88 -8.90
N SER A 119 -24.28 0.65 -8.11
CA SER A 119 -24.31 0.95 -6.68
C SER A 119 -24.33 2.45 -6.41
N THR A 120 -25.31 2.92 -5.65
CA THR A 120 -25.52 4.35 -5.32
C THR A 120 -24.57 4.89 -4.25
N LEU A 121 -23.68 4.05 -3.71
CA LEU A 121 -22.80 4.41 -2.58
C LEU A 121 -21.91 5.62 -2.88
N LYS A 122 -21.40 5.72 -4.11
CA LYS A 122 -20.51 6.81 -4.55
C LYS A 122 -21.23 7.94 -5.30
N PHE A 123 -22.56 7.84 -5.49
CA PHE A 123 -23.34 8.86 -6.16
C PHE A 123 -23.92 9.85 -5.15
N ASN A 124 -23.49 11.11 -5.27
CA ASN A 124 -23.99 12.22 -4.46
C ASN A 124 -25.17 12.96 -5.11
N ASN A 125 -25.45 12.68 -6.38
CA ASN A 125 -26.46 13.39 -7.17
C ASN A 125 -27.85 12.73 -7.13
N ILE A 126 -28.03 11.68 -6.32
CA ILE A 126 -29.31 10.99 -6.15
C ILE A 126 -30.07 11.68 -5.02
N LYS A 127 -31.28 12.16 -5.29
CA LYS A 127 -32.12 12.88 -4.32
C LYS A 127 -32.51 11.97 -3.15
N GLY A 128 -32.52 12.52 -1.94
CA GLY A 128 -33.01 11.88 -0.73
C GLY A 128 -31.95 11.69 0.37
N PRO A 129 -32.37 11.36 1.60
CA PRO A 129 -31.46 11.16 2.72
C PRO A 129 -30.65 9.87 2.53
N LYS A 130 -29.34 9.92 2.80
CA LYS A 130 -28.37 8.83 2.59
C LYS A 130 -28.77 7.47 3.21
N LYS A 131 -29.60 7.49 4.26
CA LYS A 131 -30.06 6.27 4.97
C LYS A 131 -31.30 5.61 4.33
N LEU A 132 -32.09 6.37 3.57
CA LEU A 132 -33.32 5.88 2.93
C LEU A 132 -33.18 5.75 1.40
N LYS A 133 -31.99 6.01 0.84
CA LYS A 133 -31.75 5.77 -0.58
C LYS A 133 -31.54 4.29 -0.86
N ASP A 134 -32.03 3.82 -1.99
CA ASP A 134 -31.75 2.46 -2.46
C ASP A 134 -30.26 2.29 -2.69
N SER A 135 -29.74 1.11 -2.35
CA SER A 135 -28.30 0.80 -2.47
C SER A 135 -27.86 0.66 -3.93
N PHE A 136 -28.81 0.44 -4.84
CA PHE A 136 -28.59 0.26 -6.26
C PHE A 136 -29.62 1.04 -7.08
N SER A 137 -29.20 1.57 -8.23
CA SER A 137 -30.03 2.27 -9.20
C SER A 137 -29.93 1.60 -10.57
N GLY A 138 -31.02 1.61 -11.33
CA GLY A 138 -31.13 0.94 -12.63
C GLY A 138 -32.28 -0.06 -12.66
N PRO A 139 -32.45 -0.83 -13.75
CA PRO A 139 -31.38 -1.34 -14.60
C PRO A 139 -30.92 -0.39 -15.71
N PHE A 140 -29.61 -0.38 -15.99
CA PHE A 140 -28.99 0.36 -17.10
C PHE A 140 -28.36 -0.62 -18.09
N MET A 141 -28.40 -0.28 -19.38
CA MET A 141 -27.84 -1.12 -20.43
C MET A 141 -26.34 -0.86 -20.61
N ILE A 142 -25.56 -1.93 -20.79
CA ILE A 142 -24.14 -1.83 -21.16
C ILE A 142 -24.02 -1.44 -22.63
N LYS A 143 -23.40 -0.28 -22.89
CA LYS A 143 -23.14 0.26 -24.23
C LYS A 143 -21.81 -0.24 -24.80
N ALA A 144 -20.76 -0.30 -23.97
CA ALA A 144 -19.44 -0.75 -24.38
C ALA A 144 -18.64 -1.33 -23.21
N LEU A 145 -17.67 -2.19 -23.50
CA LEU A 145 -16.75 -2.77 -22.53
C LEU A 145 -15.35 -2.15 -22.71
N HIS A 146 -14.79 -1.60 -21.63
CA HIS A 146 -13.46 -0.98 -21.60
C HIS A 146 -12.50 -1.85 -20.78
N GLY A 147 -12.23 -3.07 -21.27
CA GLY A 147 -11.43 -4.08 -20.57
C GLY A 147 -12.27 -4.95 -19.60
N PRO A 148 -11.61 -5.76 -18.76
CA PRO A 148 -12.30 -6.81 -17.99
C PRO A 148 -13.17 -6.30 -16.84
N ASN A 149 -12.89 -5.10 -16.31
CA ASN A 149 -13.51 -4.60 -15.08
C ASN A 149 -14.19 -3.22 -15.24
N ALA A 150 -14.19 -2.64 -16.45
CA ALA A 150 -14.79 -1.33 -16.68
C ALA A 150 -15.78 -1.41 -17.85
N VAL A 151 -16.99 -0.91 -17.61
CA VAL A 151 -18.10 -0.92 -18.57
C VAL A 151 -18.65 0.50 -18.71
N GLN A 152 -19.04 0.85 -19.93
CA GLN A 152 -19.76 2.09 -20.22
C GLN A 152 -21.25 1.79 -20.25
N LEU A 153 -22.00 2.52 -19.44
CA LEU A 153 -23.44 2.35 -19.31
C LEU A 153 -24.17 3.47 -20.03
N ASP A 154 -25.33 3.14 -20.58
CA ASP A 154 -26.29 4.15 -21.01
C ASP A 154 -27.21 4.52 -19.85
N LEU A 155 -27.13 5.78 -19.41
CA LEU A 155 -27.91 6.32 -18.30
C LEU A 155 -29.14 7.09 -18.77
N THR A 156 -29.40 7.17 -20.09
CA THR A 156 -30.60 7.80 -20.63
C THR A 156 -31.77 6.83 -20.54
N GLY A 157 -32.48 6.87 -19.41
CA GLY A 157 -33.83 6.36 -19.22
C GLY A 157 -34.73 7.49 -18.75
#